data_AF-A0A350DA01-F1
#
_entry.id   AF-A0A350DA01-F1
#
_cell.length_a   1.000
_cell.length_b   1.000
_cell.length_c   1.000
_cell.angle_alpha   90.00
_cell.angle_beta   90.00
_cell.angle_gamma   90.00
#
_symmetry.space_group_name_H-M   'P 1'
#
loop_
_entity.id
_entity.type
_entity.pdbx_description
1 polymer ?
#
loop_
_entity_poly.entity_id
_entity_poly.type
_entity_poly.pdbx_seq_one_letter_code
_entity_poly.pdbx_strand_id
1 'polypeptide(L)' 'MIESTLSVVEDVCRNVKCWKNGKMALRWTVTGLIEAEKLFKRIRGYRDLPLLIQALGRKKRGFQNIGEVA' A
#
# COMPACT_ATOMS: atom_id res chain seq x y z
N MET A 1 -8.64 0.52 4.54
CA MET A 1 -7.63 1.56 4.76
C MET A 1 -6.32 1.03 4.21
N ILE A 2 -5.66 1.74 3.30
CA ILE A 2 -4.29 1.37 2.89
C ILE A 2 -3.41 1.85 4.03
N GLU A 3 -2.78 0.95 4.77
CA GLU A 3 -1.78 1.35 5.76
C GLU A 3 -0.51 1.80 5.03
N SER A 4 -0.08 3.03 5.30
CA SER A 4 1.17 3.58 4.79
C SER A 4 2.32 3.13 5.69
N THR A 5 3.44 2.69 5.11
CA THR A 5 4.68 2.35 5.84
C THR A 5 5.07 3.44 6.84
N LEU A 6 4.94 4.70 6.43
CA LEU A 6 5.31 5.86 7.23
C LEU A 6 4.36 6.08 8.41
N SER A 7 3.07 5.77 8.25
CA SER A 7 2.10 5.84 9.35
C SER A 7 2.47 4.86 10.47
N VAL A 8 2.89 3.64 10.11
CA VAL A 8 3.34 2.63 11.08
C VAL A 8 4.63 3.08 11.76
N VAL A 9 5.57 3.66 11.01
CA VAL A 9 6.80 4.23 11.56
C VAL A 9 6.48 5.37 12.54
N GLU A 10 5.53 6.24 12.22
CA GLU A 10 5.08 7.33 13.10
C GLU A 10 4.48 6.79 14.40
N ASP A 11 3.63 5.75 14.32
CA ASP A 11 3.05 5.10 15.50
C ASP A 11 4.12 4.47 16.40
N VAL A 12 5.09 3.77 15.79
CA VAL A 12 6.22 3.16 16.51
C VAL A 12 7.11 4.23 17.16
N CYS A 13 7.30 5.38 16.49
CA CYS A 13 8.12 6.48 17.00
C CYS A 13 7.36 7.40 17.99
N ARG A 14 6.02 7.30 18.08
CA ARG A 14 5.15 8.23 18.81
C ARG A 14 5.51 8.41 20.29
N ASN A 15 5.99 7.35 20.91
CA ASN A 15 6.35 7.30 22.32
C ASN A 15 7.84 7.61 22.59
N VAL A 16 8.65 7.75 21.53
CA VAL A 16 10.07 8.10 21.65
C VAL A 16 10.18 9.61 21.86
N LYS A 17 10.36 10.04 23.11
CA LYS A 17 10.44 11.46 23.48
C LYS A 17 11.86 12.00 23.60
N CYS A 18 12.83 11.16 23.96
CA CYS A 18 14.20 11.57 24.27
C CYS A 18 15.19 11.08 23.20
N TRP A 19 15.17 11.70 22.03
CA TRP A 19 16.08 11.38 20.93
C TRP A 19 17.53 11.75 21.29
N LYS A 20 18.44 10.78 21.18
CA LYS A 20 19.86 10.95 21.57
C LYS A 20 20.76 11.38 20.42
N ASN A 21 20.55 10.82 19.23
CA ASN A 21 21.36 11.07 18.03
C ASN A 21 20.65 10.56 16.76
N GLY A 22 21.22 10.86 15.59
CA GLY A 22 20.70 10.38 14.30
C GLY A 22 20.71 8.86 14.15
N LYS A 23 21.64 8.15 14.80
CA LYS A 23 21.67 6.68 14.80
C LYS A 23 20.44 6.08 15.51
N MET A 24 19.97 6.73 16.57
CA MET A 24 18.75 6.35 17.28
C MET A 24 17.52 6.54 16.39
N ALA A 25 17.44 7.66 15.67
CA ALA A 25 16.38 7.90 14.68
C ALA A 25 16.33 6.76 13.66
N LEU A 26 17.47 6.46 13.01
CA LEU A 26 17.62 5.37 12.04
C LEU A 26 17.17 4.01 12.60
N ARG A 27 17.56 3.66 13.85
CA ARG A 27 17.13 2.40 14.47
C ARG A 27 15.62 2.32 14.60
N TRP A 28 14.98 3.37 15.09
CA TRP A 28 13.52 3.38 15.25
C TRP A 28 12.80 3.40 13.90
N THR A 29 13.36 4.06 12.86
CA THR A 29 12.81 4.00 11.50
C THR A 29 12.88 2.58 10.94
N VAL A 30 14.03 1.92 11.09
CA VAL A 30 14.22 0.53 10.64
C VAL A 30 13.27 -0.41 11.38
N THR A 31 13.13 -0.28 12.70
CA THR A 31 12.15 -1.06 13.48
C THR A 31 10.73 -0.84 12.98
N GLY A 32 10.33 0.42 12.74
CA GLY A 32 9.00 0.72 12.20
C GLY A 32 8.77 0.15 10.81
N LEU A 33 9.78 0.15 9.95
CA LEU A 33 9.71 -0.46 8.62
C LEU A 33 9.59 -1.99 8.68
N ILE A 34 10.31 -2.65 9.60
CA ILE A 34 10.22 -4.10 9.80
C ILE A 34 8.83 -4.49 10.34
N GLU A 35 8.24 -3.70 11.23
CA GLU A 35 6.86 -3.94 11.69
C GLU A 35 5.84 -3.69 10.57
N ALA A 36 6.03 -2.63 9.78
CA ALA A 36 5.18 -2.35 8.62
C ALA A 36 5.23 -3.49 7.59
N GLU A 37 6.40 -4.09 7.36
CA GLU A 37 6.58 -5.22 6.45
C GLU A 37 5.63 -6.40 6.78
N LYS A 38 5.42 -6.69 8.07
CA LYS A 38 4.54 -7.78 8.51
C LYS A 38 3.07 -7.52 8.17
N LEU A 39 2.66 -6.26 8.11
CA LEU A 39 1.31 -5.84 7.78
C LEU A 39 1.04 -5.92 6.27
N PHE A 40 2.08 -5.77 5.45
CA PHE A 40 1.98 -5.93 4.00
C PHE A 40 1.83 -7.40 3.60
N LYS A 41 0.58 -7.80 3.35
CA LYS A 41 0.30 -9.08 2.69
C LYS A 41 0.63 -8.97 1.21
N ARG A 42 1.42 -9.91 0.69
CA ARG A 42 1.57 -10.07 -0.77
C ARG A 42 0.20 -10.30 -1.38
N ILE A 43 -0.13 -9.52 -2.42
CA ILE A 43 -1.35 -9.71 -3.19
C ILE A 43 -1.29 -11.09 -3.86
N ARG A 44 -2.15 -12.00 -3.42
CA ARG A 44 -2.33 -13.32 -4.06
C ARG A 44 -2.96 -13.11 -5.42
N GLY A 45 -2.52 -13.85 -6.44
CA GLY A 45 -3.05 -13.72 -7.80
C GLY A 45 -2.61 -12.44 -8.52
N TYR A 46 -1.52 -11.78 -8.10
CA TYR A 46 -1.03 -10.56 -8.77
C TYR A 46 -0.70 -10.78 -10.26
N ARG A 47 -0.40 -12.03 -10.66
CA ARG A 47 -0.16 -12.42 -12.05
C ARG A 47 -1.43 -12.41 -12.90
N ASP A 48 -2.59 -12.53 -12.27
CA ASP A 48 -3.89 -12.54 -12.94
C ASP A 48 -4.50 -11.13 -13.01
N LEU A 49 -3.91 -10.15 -12.31
CA LEU A 49 -4.33 -8.74 -12.38
C LEU A 49 -4.35 -8.18 -13.82
N PRO A 50 -3.35 -8.41 -14.68
CA PRO A 50 -3.40 -7.94 -16.07
C PRO A 50 -4.57 -8.54 -16.85
N LEU A 51 -4.89 -9.82 -16.62
CA LEU A 51 -6.03 -10.50 -17.24
C LEU A 51 -7.36 -9.88 -16.77
N LEU A 52 -7.46 -9.62 -15.46
CA LEU A 52 -8.61 -8.93 -14.88
C LEU A 52 -8.76 -7.52 -15.46
N ILE A 53 -7.68 -6.75 -15.58
CA ILE A 53 -7.68 -5.40 -16.15
C ILE A 53 -8.15 -5.43 -17.61
N GLN A 54 -7.68 -6.39 -18.41
CA GLN A 54 -8.15 -6.55 -19.79
C GLN A 54 -9.66 -6.88 -19.86
N ALA A 55 -10.13 -7.82 -19.04
CA ALA A 55 -11.54 -8.18 -18.98
C ALA A 55 -12.41 -6.99 -18.56
N LEU A 56 -11.96 -6.21 -17.56
CA LEU A 56 -12.64 -5.03 -17.07
C LEU A 56 -12.65 -3.91 -18.12
N GLY A 57 -11.54 -3.72 -18.84
CA GLY A 57 -11.44 -2.77 -19.95
C GLY A 57 -12.35 -3.12 -21.13
N ARG A 58 -12.49 -4.41 -21.47
CA ARG A 58 -13.45 -4.89 -22.47
C ARG A 58 -14.89 -4.63 -22.03
N LYS A 59 -15.22 -4.90 -20.75
CA LYS A 59 -16.55 -4.64 -20.19
C LYS A 59 -16.87 -3.14 -20.13
N LYS A 60 -15.91 -2.29 -19.77
CA LYS A 60 -16.07 -0.82 -19.75
C LYS A 60 -16.37 -0.27 -21.14
N ARG A 61 -15.67 -0.74 -22.17
CA ARG A 61 -15.94 -0.41 -23.57
C ARG A 61 -17.34 -0.86 -24.00
N GLY A 62 -17.72 -2.07 -23.61
CA GLY A 62 -19.07 -2.60 -23.84
C GLY A 62 -20.15 -1.74 -23.17
N PHE A 63 -19.89 -1.15 -21.99
CA PHE A 63 -20.82 -0.26 -21.31
C PHE A 63 -20.91 1.14 -21.94
N GLN A 64 -19.78 1.70 -22.38
CA GLN A 64 -19.75 3.00 -23.09
C GLN A 64 -20.48 2.93 -24.44
N ASN A 65 -20.32 1.83 -25.17
CA ASN A 65 -21.01 1.61 -26.44
C ASN A 65 -22.53 1.47 -26.29
N ILE A 66 -23.10 1.26 -25.09
CA ILE A 66 -24.57 1.19 -24.90
C ILE A 66 -25.15 2.59 -24.64
N GLY A 67 -24.34 3.52 -24.11
CA GLY A 67 -24.75 4.91 -23.86
C GLY A 67 -24.65 5.83 -25.09
N GLU A 68 -24.01 5.39 -26.17
CA GLU A 68 -23.85 6.15 -27.42
C GLU A 68 -24.92 5.80 -28.48
N VAL A 69 -25.72 4.75 -28.25
CA VAL A 69 -26.78 4.25 -29.15
C VAL A 69 -28.20 4.59 -28.68
N ALA A 70 -28.34 5.45 -27.67
CA ALA A 70 -29.60 6.00 -27.18
C ALA A 70 -29.61 7.52 -27.35
#